data_AF-A0A2F0AHW0-F1
#
_entry.id   AF-A0A2F0AHW0-F1
#
_cell.length_a   1.000
_cell.length_b   1.000
_cell.length_c   1.000
_cell.angle_alpha   90.00
_cell.angle_beta   90.00
_cell.angle_gamma   90.00
#
_symmetry.space_group_name_H-M   'P 1'
#
loop_
_entity.id
_entity.type
_entity.pdbx_description
1 polymer ?
#
loop_
_entity_poly.entity_id
_entity_poly.type
_entity_poly.pdbx_seq_one_letter_code
_entity_poly.pdbx_strand_id
1 'polypeptide(L)'
;MLSIIFRHKNFKKSYLANEGNTILEVARKYNVEIEGSCEGSLACSTCHILLEEKWFNKLIPANEEEKELLGLLPDLKKHSRLGCQIKLTKNLDGIEIILPNNV
;
A
#
# COMPACT_ATOMS: atom_id res chain seq x y z
N MET A 1 -15.15 2.06 11.09
CA MET A 1 -14.67 1.31 9.92
C MET A 1 -14.34 2.32 8.84
N LEU A 2 -13.24 2.11 8.12
CA LEU A 2 -12.76 2.95 7.03
C LEU A 2 -12.94 2.20 5.70
N SER A 3 -13.24 2.92 4.63
CA SER A 3 -13.30 2.41 3.27
C SER A 3 -11.90 2.39 2.65
N ILE A 4 -11.57 1.31 1.94
CA ILE A 4 -10.31 1.15 1.21
C ILE A 4 -10.58 0.50 -0.13
N ILE A 5 -9.99 1.05 -1.18
CA ILE A 5 -10.24 0.66 -2.57
C ILE A 5 -8.95 0.13 -3.17
N PHE A 6 -8.97 -1.10 -3.69
CA PHE A 6 -7.88 -1.65 -4.49
C PHE A 6 -8.25 -1.57 -5.96
N ARG A 7 -7.39 -0.92 -6.75
CA ARG A 7 -7.49 -0.79 -8.20
C ARG A 7 -6.31 -1.51 -8.84
N HIS A 8 -6.62 -2.44 -9.74
CA HIS A 8 -5.71 -3.02 -10.70
C HIS A 8 -6.23 -2.75 -12.12
N LYS A 9 -5.45 -3.04 -13.17
CA LYS A 9 -5.87 -2.82 -14.58
C LYS A 9 -7.25 -3.39 -14.90
N ASN A 10 -7.58 -4.54 -14.31
CA ASN A 10 -8.78 -5.30 -14.64
C ASN A 10 -9.90 -5.20 -13.61
N PHE A 11 -9.64 -4.60 -12.43
CA PHE A 11 -10.65 -4.53 -11.38
C PHE A 11 -10.48 -3.32 -10.47
N LYS A 12 -11.60 -2.90 -9.87
CA LYS A 12 -11.64 -1.94 -8.77
C LYS A 12 -12.62 -2.49 -7.73
N LYS A 13 -12.13 -2.78 -6.53
CA LYS A 13 -12.94 -3.34 -5.44
C LYS A 13 -12.75 -2.52 -4.17
N SER A 14 -13.84 -2.37 -3.42
CA SER A 14 -13.86 -1.65 -2.14
C SER A 14 -14.09 -2.63 -0.99
N TYR A 15 -13.43 -2.37 0.14
CA TYR A 15 -13.55 -3.17 1.35
C TYR A 15 -13.61 -2.27 2.60
N LEU A 16 -13.93 -2.88 3.73
CA LEU A 16 -13.95 -2.22 5.04
C LEU A 16 -12.76 -2.66 5.89
N ALA A 17 -12.09 -1.70 6.49
CA ALA A 17 -10.95 -1.93 7.36
C ALA A 17 -11.09 -1.18 8.69
N ASN A 18 -10.30 -1.59 9.68
CA ASN A 18 -10.22 -0.88 10.94
C ASN A 18 -9.11 0.16 10.87
N GLU A 19 -9.30 1.25 11.62
CA GLU A 19 -8.20 2.17 11.89
C GLU A 19 -7.05 1.41 12.58
N GLY A 20 -5.82 1.74 12.20
CA GLY A 20 -4.61 1.06 12.64
C GLY A 20 -4.17 -0.12 11.75
N ASN A 21 -5.06 -0.70 10.92
CA ASN A 21 -4.64 -1.77 10.00
C ASN A 21 -3.68 -1.25 8.94
N THR A 22 -2.70 -2.07 8.55
CA THR A 22 -1.85 -1.75 7.41
C THR A 22 -2.53 -2.10 6.08
N ILE A 23 -2.10 -1.49 4.97
CA ILE A 23 -2.64 -1.85 3.65
C ILE A 23 -2.38 -3.33 3.34
N LEU A 24 -1.20 -3.86 3.72
CA LEU A 24 -0.87 -5.28 3.55
C LEU A 24 -1.80 -6.20 4.35
N GLU A 25 -2.10 -5.87 5.60
CA GLU A 25 -3.04 -6.65 6.43
C GLU A 25 -4.43 -6.70 5.80
N VAL A 26 -4.92 -5.56 5.29
CA VAL A 26 -6.23 -5.50 4.63
C VAL A 26 -6.22 -6.29 3.33
N ALA A 27 -5.17 -6.17 2.52
CA ALA A 27 -5.03 -6.91 1.28
C ALA A 27 -5.10 -8.42 1.54
N ARG A 28 -4.32 -8.92 2.51
CA ARG A 28 -4.35 -10.33 2.94
C ARG A 28 -5.73 -10.76 3.43
N LYS A 29 -6.37 -9.96 4.30
CA LYS A 29 -7.72 -10.25 4.83
C LYS A 29 -8.75 -10.47 3.72
N TYR A 30 -8.64 -9.73 2.61
CA TYR A 30 -9.57 -9.79 1.49
C TYR A 30 -9.04 -10.55 0.28
N ASN A 31 -7.94 -11.29 0.42
CA ASN A 31 -7.27 -12.03 -0.66
C ASN A 31 -7.00 -11.14 -1.90
N VAL A 32 -6.61 -9.88 -1.66
CA VAL A 32 -6.06 -9.01 -2.70
C VAL A 32 -4.59 -9.34 -2.87
N GLU A 33 -4.19 -9.54 -4.11
CA GLU A 33 -2.87 -9.99 -4.51
C GLU A 33 -1.82 -8.91 -4.25
N ILE A 34 -1.17 -9.01 -3.09
CA ILE A 34 0.02 -8.27 -2.68
C ILE A 34 0.90 -9.29 -1.96
N GLU A 35 2.11 -9.52 -2.46
CA GLU A 35 2.97 -10.63 -1.99
C GLU A 35 3.40 -10.42 -0.52
N GLY A 36 4.15 -9.35 -0.25
CA GLY A 36 4.59 -9.00 1.11
C GLY A 36 5.34 -10.13 1.83
N SER A 37 6.38 -10.68 1.21
CA SER A 37 7.11 -11.89 1.62
C SER A 37 7.78 -11.79 3.01
N CYS A 38 8.15 -10.58 3.45
CA CYS A 38 8.69 -10.35 4.81
C CYS A 38 7.62 -10.14 5.90
N GLU A 39 6.34 -10.34 5.57
CA GLU A 39 5.21 -10.19 6.50
C GLU A 39 5.07 -8.79 7.14
N GLY A 40 5.68 -7.77 6.53
CA GLY A 40 5.62 -6.40 7.01
C GLY A 40 6.76 -5.98 7.94
N SER A 41 7.79 -6.83 8.11
CA SER A 41 8.99 -6.55 8.90
C SER A 41 9.97 -5.55 8.28
N LEU A 42 9.56 -4.83 7.22
CA LEU A 42 10.42 -3.87 6.49
C LEU A 42 11.74 -4.49 6.01
N ALA A 43 11.69 -5.72 5.47
CA ALA A 43 12.87 -6.44 4.99
C ALA A 43 12.79 -6.84 3.51
N CYS A 44 11.77 -6.37 2.79
CA CYS A 44 11.59 -6.62 1.36
C CYS A 44 10.79 -5.47 0.72
N SER A 45 10.66 -5.47 -0.60
CA SER A 45 9.86 -4.50 -1.36
C SER A 45 8.65 -5.12 -2.09
N THR A 46 8.30 -6.38 -1.81
CA THR A 46 7.23 -7.12 -2.53
C THR A 46 5.80 -6.73 -2.13
N CYS A 47 5.64 -5.85 -1.14
CA CYS A 47 4.37 -5.19 -0.84
C CYS A 47 4.24 -3.80 -1.49
N HIS A 48 5.01 -3.55 -2.55
CA HIS A 48 4.99 -2.30 -3.30
C HIS A 48 3.58 -1.98 -3.80
N ILE A 49 3.16 -0.76 -3.54
CA ILE A 49 1.90 -0.19 -4.03
C ILE A 49 2.16 1.21 -4.59
N LEU A 50 1.18 1.68 -5.37
CA LEU A 50 1.14 3.03 -5.90
C LEU A 50 -0.07 3.78 -5.33
N LEU A 51 0.10 5.08 -5.16
CA LEU A 51 -0.95 5.97 -4.66
C LEU A 51 -1.17 7.15 -5.60
N GLU A 52 -2.40 7.65 -5.64
CA GLU A 52 -2.64 8.97 -6.21
C GLU A 52 -2.07 10.05 -5.28
N GLU A 53 -1.65 11.17 -5.88
CA GLU A 53 -1.00 12.29 -5.16
C GLU A 53 -1.82 12.78 -3.96
N LYS A 54 -3.15 12.86 -4.12
CA LYS A 54 -4.09 13.26 -3.04
C LYS A 54 -4.02 12.37 -1.79
N TRP A 55 -3.67 11.09 -1.95
CA TRP A 55 -3.52 10.14 -0.85
C TRP A 55 -2.09 10.14 -0.32
N PHE A 56 -1.12 10.14 -1.23
CA PHE A 56 0.30 10.19 -0.91
C PHE A 56 0.64 11.38 -0.01
N ASN A 57 0.10 12.57 -0.31
CA ASN A 57 0.34 13.81 0.45
C ASN A 57 -0.25 13.79 1.88
N LYS A 58 -1.12 12.82 2.20
CA LYS A 58 -1.68 12.64 3.55
C LYS A 58 -0.89 11.66 4.41
N LEU A 59 0.07 10.94 3.80
CA LEU A 59 0.85 9.93 4.50
C LEU A 59 1.99 10.56 5.30
N ILE A 60 2.38 9.87 6.36
CA ILE A 60 3.70 10.07 6.95
C ILE A 60 4.73 9.72 5.86
N PRO A 61 5.73 10.57 5.61
CA PRO A 61 6.79 10.29 4.64
C PRO A 61 7.47 8.95 4.92
N ALA A 62 7.91 8.26 3.86
CA ALA A 62 8.74 7.07 4.00
C ALA A 62 9.99 7.40 4.83
N ASN A 63 10.38 6.50 5.73
CA ASN A 63 11.65 6.59 6.45
C ASN A 63 12.81 6.18 5.51
N GLU A 64 14.05 6.34 5.96
CA GLU A 64 15.22 6.02 5.12
C GLU A 64 15.29 4.53 4.74
N GLU A 65 14.97 3.63 5.67
CA GLU A 65 14.95 2.19 5.41
C GLU A 65 13.92 1.78 4.34
N GLU A 66 12.70 2.35 4.41
CA GLU A 66 11.68 2.16 3.37
C GLU A 66 12.15 2.71 2.02
N LYS A 67 12.80 3.89 2.00
CA LYS A 67 13.33 4.48 0.77
C LYS A 67 14.44 3.63 0.15
N GLU A 68 15.34 3.07 0.97
CA GLU A 68 16.40 2.17 0.50
C GLU A 68 15.81 0.95 -0.19
N LEU A 69 14.82 0.30 0.43
CA LEU A 69 14.14 -0.86 -0.16
C LEU A 69 13.35 -0.51 -1.42
N LEU A 70 12.67 0.65 -1.44
CA LEU A 70 11.98 1.16 -2.63
C LEU A 70 12.97 1.46 -3.77
N GLY A 71 14.18 1.91 -3.45
CA GLY A 71 15.25 2.19 -4.41
C GLY A 71 15.74 0.95 -5.19
N LEU A 72 15.46 -0.25 -4.68
CA LEU A 72 15.79 -1.51 -5.35
C LEU A 72 14.77 -1.90 -6.44
N LEU A 73 13.61 -1.21 -6.50
CA LEU A 73 12.56 -1.53 -7.46
C LEU A 73 12.90 -0.99 -8.86
N PRO A 74 12.92 -1.85 -9.90
CA PRO A 74 13.18 -1.39 -11.27
C PRO A 74 12.11 -0.40 -11.78
N ASP A 75 10.88 -0.52 -11.28
CA ASP A 75 9.73 0.31 -11.66
C ASP A 75 9.34 1.34 -10.58
N LEU A 76 10.31 1.88 -9.84
CA LEU A 76 10.04 2.90 -8.83
C LEU A 76 9.34 4.12 -9.45
N LYS A 77 8.16 4.46 -8.92
CA LYS A 77 7.40 5.68 -9.26
C LYS A 77 7.40 6.68 -8.10
N LYS A 78 7.15 7.96 -8.41
CA LYS A 78 7.10 9.07 -7.44
C LYS A 78 6.23 8.80 -6.20
N HIS A 79 5.08 8.15 -6.37
CA HIS A 79 4.14 7.86 -5.27
C HIS A 79 4.14 6.37 -4.88
N SER A 80 5.29 5.72 -5.00
CA SER A 80 5.50 4.35 -4.53
C SER A 80 5.66 4.32 -3.02
N ARG A 81 5.06 3.32 -2.39
CA ARG A 81 5.20 3.03 -0.95
C ARG A 81 5.18 1.53 -0.71
N LEU A 82 5.66 1.11 0.46
CA LEU A 82 5.49 -0.24 0.94
C LEU A 82 4.17 -0.31 1.71
N GLY A 83 3.21 -1.11 1.23
CA GLY A 83 1.86 -1.20 1.80
C GLY A 83 1.85 -1.66 3.27
N CYS A 84 2.89 -2.35 3.73
CA CYS A 84 3.04 -2.71 5.14
C CYS A 84 3.38 -1.54 6.06
N GLN A 85 3.96 -0.46 5.53
CA GLN A 85 4.38 0.72 6.32
C GLN A 85 3.30 1.79 6.43
N ILE A 86 2.16 1.60 5.76
CA ILE A 86 1.03 2.54 5.79
C ILE A 86 -0.08 1.98 6.65
N LYS A 87 -0.28 2.60 7.82
CA LYS A 87 -1.42 2.34 8.70
C LYS A 87 -2.61 3.22 8.29
N LEU A 88 -3.79 2.63 8.28
CA LEU A 88 -5.04 3.33 8.02
C LEU A 88 -5.40 4.23 9.20
N THR A 89 -5.77 5.45 8.89
CA THR A 89 -6.19 6.51 9.81
C THR A 89 -7.44 7.18 9.26
N LYS A 90 -8.19 7.91 10.10
CA LYS A 90 -9.45 8.55 9.65
C LYS A 90 -9.30 9.47 8.43
N ASN A 91 -8.17 10.14 8.25
CA ASN A 91 -7.89 11.01 7.08
C ASN A 91 -7.68 10.22 5.76
N LEU A 92 -7.54 8.90 5.85
CA LEU A 92 -7.40 7.96 4.72
C LEU A 92 -8.70 7.21 4.43
N ASP A 93 -9.84 7.63 4.98
CA ASP A 93 -11.12 7.03 4.61
C ASP A 93 -11.39 7.20 3.11
N GLY A 94 -11.64 6.09 2.42
CA GLY A 94 -11.79 6.02 0.97
C GLY A 94 -10.47 5.94 0.19
N ILE A 95 -9.34 5.66 0.84
CA ILE A 95 -8.04 5.57 0.18
C ILE A 95 -8.06 4.60 -1.00
N GLU A 96 -7.51 5.03 -2.14
CA GLU A 96 -7.39 4.23 -3.34
C GLU A 96 -5.95 3.79 -3.56
N ILE A 97 -5.74 2.48 -3.50
CA ILE A 97 -4.48 1.76 -3.68
C ILE A 97 -4.41 1.25 -5.11
N ILE A 98 -3.36 1.59 -5.83
CA ILE A 98 -3.10 1.11 -7.17
C ILE A 98 -2.08 -0.02 -7.08
N LEU A 99 -2.45 -1.21 -7.56
CA LEU A 99 -1.56 -2.36 -7.63
C LEU A 99 -0.64 -2.22 -8.86
N PRO A 100 0.68 -2.40 -8.72
CA PRO A 100 1.59 -2.43 -9.86
C PRO A 100 1.24 -3.60 -10.80
N ASN A 101 1.71 -3.55 -12.05
CA ASN A 101 1.41 -4.60 -13.04
C ASN A 101 2.24 -5.87 -12.87
N ASN A 102 3.19 -5.84 -11.92
CA ASN A 102 4.21 -6.85 -11.73
C ASN A 102 3.82 -7.83 -10.59
N VAL A 103 2.61 -7.67 -10.06
CA VAL A 103 1.90 -8.66 -9.24
C VAL A 103 0.87 -9.38 -10.10
#